data_AF-Q9VN21-F1
#
_entry.id   AF-Q9VN21-F1
#
_cell.length_a   1.000
_cell.length_b   1.000
_cell.length_c   1.000
_cell.angle_alpha   90.00
_cell.angle_beta   90.00
_cell.angle_gamma   90.00
#
_symmetry.space_group_name_H-M   'P 1'
#
loop_
_entity.id
_entity.type
_entity.pdbx_description
1 polymer ?
#
loop_
_entity_poly.entity_id
_entity_poly.type
_entity_poly.pdbx_seq_one_letter_code
_entity_poly.pdbx_strand_id
1 'polypeptide(L)'
;MEDQSNAAPAVAAENGGNTAQEVSSTTQPIEPTKRSLRVQTWKKIQEGKVGIGFNNIFNRIPSFVGADKAAALFANEEEFKKAQHIKVNIDRVLHEFKELALLADKSVYLPSTRESSALCLKVDVLADATEEQKKEALRVQDIQKFRSEIGLDSGLKLDIVVIGSVVVSREGYRIGRGNGFADLDIGLLIELGAITPKTIIVTIVHDMQVVDSLPPNLFQKYDTPVDIIATPTEIIRVPKRLSFPNGVYWELLSERRLKILPVLQQLKEREEKAGKSISLKEEDTDVEQHQNNRRRRGPVRRRIQRGNPGRTTSQTDNEQPQGETAQKRTPRRKGRFVNRRRRTTKSEGDQSGVEAGAKTDDRKLPEAGTDERRSKKNKNSDFCIKLTNLSRDIRVKDLKSELRKRECTPMSISWKGHFGKCFLHFGNRKGVPSTQDDMDKVLKSLNDLSLTITTGGETAPAAAAGEGGEKAESAETATPVQTKTILVNVELIQFGEKKSASSTGANAGAGEDGKADAQNGGEAVTVAGGDVGGARIEAVDTTTV
;
A
#
# COMPACT_ATOMS: atom_id res chain seq x y z
N MET A 1 -22.15 -54.96 -55.83
CA MET A 1 -23.20 -54.97 -54.79
C MET A 1 -23.00 -53.74 -53.94
N GLU A 2 -23.54 -52.56 -54.22
CA GLU A 2 -24.36 -51.92 -55.26
C GLU A 2 -24.80 -50.63 -54.51
N ASP A 3 -24.87 -49.42 -55.05
CA ASP A 3 -24.36 -48.86 -56.29
C ASP A 3 -24.06 -47.37 -56.05
N GLN A 4 -23.15 -46.88 -56.87
CA GLN A 4 -22.87 -45.47 -57.15
C GLN A 4 -24.10 -44.78 -57.78
N SER A 5 -24.24 -43.46 -57.65
CA SER A 5 -24.02 -42.52 -58.77
C SER A 5 -24.70 -41.15 -58.63
N ASN A 6 -23.96 -40.12 -59.08
CA ASN A 6 -24.36 -38.94 -59.89
C ASN A 6 -25.57 -38.07 -59.49
N ALA A 7 -25.66 -36.78 -59.79
CA ALA A 7 -24.76 -35.72 -60.25
C ALA A 7 -25.66 -34.47 -60.41
N ALA A 8 -25.17 -33.32 -59.92
CA ALA A 8 -25.23 -31.96 -60.50
C ALA A 8 -26.52 -31.33 -61.15
N PRO A 9 -26.63 -29.98 -61.16
CA PRO A 9 -27.87 -29.23 -60.98
C PRO A 9 -28.29 -28.38 -62.21
N ALA A 10 -29.42 -27.64 -62.11
CA ALA A 10 -29.53 -26.19 -62.40
C ALA A 10 -30.97 -25.72 -62.74
N VAL A 11 -31.23 -24.43 -62.43
CA VAL A 11 -32.26 -23.46 -62.93
C VAL A 11 -33.76 -23.79 -62.72
N ALA A 12 -34.69 -22.87 -62.40
CA ALA A 12 -34.71 -21.41 -62.32
C ALA A 12 -35.93 -20.93 -61.48
N ALA A 13 -35.76 -19.75 -60.86
CA ALA A 13 -36.70 -18.70 -60.44
C ALA A 13 -38.23 -18.96 -60.30
N GLU A 14 -38.81 -18.54 -59.16
CA GLU A 14 -39.53 -17.25 -59.05
C GLU A 14 -40.08 -16.94 -57.63
N ASN A 15 -39.83 -15.69 -57.20
CA ASN A 15 -40.68 -14.80 -56.37
C ASN A 15 -41.03 -15.11 -54.89
N GLY A 16 -40.44 -14.29 -54.00
CA GLY A 16 -41.21 -13.39 -53.15
C GLY A 16 -41.29 -13.70 -51.64
N GLY A 17 -40.56 -12.94 -50.81
CA GLY A 17 -40.81 -12.90 -49.37
C GLY A 17 -39.66 -12.34 -48.54
N ASN A 18 -39.67 -11.02 -48.28
CA ASN A 18 -38.78 -10.34 -47.35
C ASN A 18 -39.03 -10.81 -45.89
N THR A 19 -37.98 -11.31 -45.22
CA THR A 19 -37.91 -11.27 -43.76
C THR A 19 -36.46 -11.08 -43.31
N ALA A 20 -36.22 -9.94 -42.66
CA ALA A 20 -34.94 -9.55 -42.08
C ALA A 20 -34.51 -10.54 -40.99
N GLN A 21 -33.27 -11.03 -41.10
CA GLN A 21 -32.65 -11.88 -40.09
C GLN A 21 -31.81 -10.99 -39.15
N GLU A 22 -32.28 -10.83 -37.92
CA GLU A 22 -31.56 -10.20 -36.82
C GLU A 22 -30.30 -11.01 -36.48
N VAL A 23 -29.15 -10.34 -36.56
CA VAL A 23 -27.88 -10.82 -36.03
C VAL A 23 -27.89 -10.67 -34.51
N SER A 24 -28.32 -11.73 -33.82
CA SER A 24 -28.28 -11.81 -32.36
C SER A 24 -26.85 -12.10 -31.88
N SER A 25 -26.25 -11.14 -31.18
CA SER A 25 -24.92 -11.25 -30.58
C SER A 25 -24.96 -12.09 -29.30
N THR A 26 -24.58 -13.36 -29.39
CA THR A 26 -24.39 -14.25 -28.24
C THR A 26 -23.23 -13.76 -27.37
N THR A 27 -23.53 -13.08 -26.27
CA THR A 27 -22.55 -12.71 -25.25
C THR A 27 -22.28 -13.94 -24.39
N GLN A 28 -21.14 -14.61 -24.60
CA GLN A 28 -20.68 -15.71 -23.73
C GLN A 28 -20.57 -15.21 -22.27
N PRO A 29 -20.99 -16.01 -21.27
CA PRO A 29 -20.83 -15.64 -19.87
C PRO A 29 -19.35 -15.50 -19.54
N ILE A 30 -18.93 -14.29 -19.15
CA ILE A 30 -17.53 -13.98 -18.82
C ILE A 30 -17.14 -14.78 -17.57
N GLU A 31 -16.17 -15.71 -17.72
CA GLU A 31 -15.65 -16.47 -16.59
C GLU A 31 -15.16 -15.55 -15.46
N PRO A 32 -15.45 -15.87 -14.19
CA PRO A 32 -15.05 -15.02 -13.07
C PRO A 32 -13.53 -15.00 -12.95
N THR A 33 -12.95 -13.80 -12.90
CA THR A 33 -11.52 -13.62 -12.63
C THR A 33 -11.29 -13.32 -11.15
N LYS A 34 -10.08 -13.53 -10.63
CA LYS A 34 -9.71 -13.06 -9.27
C LYS A 34 -10.00 -11.57 -9.06
N ARG A 35 -9.94 -10.76 -10.12
CA ARG A 35 -10.25 -9.32 -10.06
C ARG A 35 -11.76 -9.08 -9.99
N SER A 36 -12.58 -9.77 -10.80
CA SER A 36 -14.03 -9.60 -10.76
C SER A 36 -14.58 -10.03 -9.40
N LEU A 37 -14.08 -11.13 -8.84
CA LEU A 37 -14.45 -11.60 -7.50
C LEU A 37 -14.11 -10.58 -6.41
N ARG A 38 -12.91 -9.99 -6.41
CA ARG A 38 -12.55 -8.89 -5.49
C ARG A 38 -13.54 -7.72 -5.58
N VAL A 39 -13.86 -7.29 -6.80
CA VAL A 39 -14.80 -6.17 -7.02
C VAL A 39 -16.20 -6.51 -6.54
N GLN A 40 -16.69 -7.72 -6.83
CA GLN A 40 -17.99 -8.21 -6.34
C GLN A 40 -18.04 -8.22 -4.81
N THR A 41 -17.02 -8.76 -4.14
CA THR A 41 -16.98 -8.82 -2.68
C THR A 41 -16.90 -7.43 -2.05
N TRP A 42 -16.09 -6.51 -2.60
CA TRP A 42 -16.05 -5.12 -2.10
C TRP A 42 -17.41 -4.42 -2.22
N LYS A 43 -18.13 -4.63 -3.33
CA LYS A 43 -19.50 -4.11 -3.50
C LYS A 43 -20.45 -4.74 -2.47
N LYS A 44 -20.42 -6.06 -2.31
CA LYS A 44 -21.24 -6.81 -1.35
C LYS A 44 -21.06 -6.26 0.08
N ILE A 45 -19.81 -6.05 0.52
CA ILE A 45 -19.48 -5.46 1.83
C ILE A 45 -19.99 -4.02 1.96
N GLN A 46 -19.86 -3.23 0.90
CA GLN A 46 -20.32 -1.84 0.89
C GLN A 46 -21.85 -1.75 0.97
N GLU A 47 -22.56 -2.55 0.19
CA GLU A 47 -24.02 -2.63 0.12
C GLU A 47 -24.60 -3.18 1.44
N GLY A 48 -23.97 -4.19 2.03
CA GLY A 48 -24.33 -4.73 3.34
C GLY A 48 -24.05 -3.79 4.51
N LYS A 49 -23.34 -2.66 4.29
CA LYS A 49 -22.93 -1.69 5.32
C LYS A 49 -22.14 -2.31 6.49
N VAL A 50 -21.48 -3.44 6.25
CA VAL A 50 -20.63 -4.12 7.24
C VAL A 50 -19.18 -3.67 7.17
N GLY A 51 -18.77 -3.02 6.08
CA GLY A 51 -17.40 -2.53 5.89
C GLY A 51 -17.08 -1.28 6.72
N ILE A 52 -15.92 -1.27 7.38
CA ILE A 52 -15.41 -0.11 8.12
C ILE A 52 -14.64 0.82 7.17
N GLY A 53 -15.12 2.06 7.05
CA GLY A 53 -14.51 3.09 6.22
C GLY A 53 -15.08 3.13 4.80
N PHE A 54 -16.36 3.53 4.67
CA PHE A 54 -17.16 3.54 3.44
C PHE A 54 -16.45 4.01 2.16
N ASN A 55 -15.54 4.98 2.26
CA ASN A 55 -14.85 5.53 1.09
C ASN A 55 -13.53 4.80 0.72
N ASN A 56 -13.12 3.80 1.50
CA ASN A 56 -11.78 3.20 1.46
C ASN A 56 -11.79 1.65 1.46
N ILE A 57 -12.90 1.00 1.12
CA ILE A 57 -13.02 -0.48 1.10
C ILE A 57 -12.26 -1.09 -0.09
N PHE A 58 -12.37 -0.48 -1.28
CA PHE A 58 -11.79 -1.01 -2.52
C PHE A 58 -10.25 -1.02 -2.50
N ASN A 59 -9.67 -1.99 -3.20
CA ASN A 59 -8.22 -2.17 -3.37
C ASN A 59 -7.45 -2.39 -2.06
N ARG A 60 -8.11 -2.96 -1.05
CA ARG A 60 -7.56 -3.33 0.27
C ARG A 60 -8.18 -4.63 0.74
N ILE A 61 -7.57 -5.24 1.76
CA ILE A 61 -8.27 -6.21 2.60
C ILE A 61 -9.37 -5.45 3.36
N PRO A 62 -10.65 -5.83 3.25
CA PRO A 62 -11.75 -5.12 3.88
C PRO A 62 -11.67 -5.23 5.41
N SER A 63 -11.74 -4.10 6.09
CA SER A 63 -12.11 -4.09 7.52
C SER A 63 -13.63 -4.14 7.64
N PHE A 64 -14.14 -4.83 8.65
CA PHE A 64 -15.57 -5.04 8.84
C PHE A 64 -15.97 -4.98 10.32
N VAL A 65 -17.25 -4.72 10.57
CA VAL A 65 -17.86 -4.77 11.91
C VAL A 65 -17.90 -6.22 12.37
N GLY A 66 -17.42 -6.49 13.60
CA GLY A 66 -17.32 -7.85 14.13
C GLY A 66 -15.96 -8.53 13.93
N ALA A 67 -14.94 -7.81 13.43
CA ALA A 67 -13.57 -8.35 13.34
C ALA A 67 -13.01 -8.75 14.72
N ASP A 68 -13.36 -7.99 15.76
CA ASP A 68 -13.11 -8.31 17.17
C ASP A 68 -13.77 -9.63 17.59
N LYS A 69 -15.04 -9.84 17.22
CA LYS A 69 -15.77 -11.08 17.52
C LYS A 69 -15.15 -12.29 16.82
N ALA A 70 -14.82 -12.15 15.54
CA ALA A 70 -14.17 -13.21 14.77
C ALA A 70 -12.81 -13.59 15.38
N ALA A 71 -12.02 -12.58 15.78
CA ALA A 71 -10.74 -12.80 16.44
C ALA A 71 -10.91 -13.48 17.82
N ALA A 72 -11.89 -13.05 18.61
CA ALA A 72 -12.20 -13.63 19.92
C ALA A 72 -12.72 -15.08 19.82
N LEU A 73 -13.55 -15.38 18.81
CA LEU A 73 -14.00 -16.75 18.53
C LEU A 73 -12.80 -17.66 18.25
N PHE A 74 -11.89 -17.24 17.36
CA PHE A 74 -10.71 -18.04 17.05
C PHE A 74 -9.76 -18.17 18.26
N ALA A 75 -9.65 -17.14 19.10
CA ALA A 75 -8.85 -17.20 20.32
C ALA A 75 -9.33 -18.26 21.33
N ASN A 76 -10.57 -18.73 21.22
CA ASN A 76 -11.09 -19.81 22.07
C ASN A 76 -10.75 -21.23 21.56
N GLU A 77 -10.26 -21.35 20.33
CA GLU A 77 -9.90 -22.64 19.73
C GLU A 77 -8.60 -23.21 20.33
N GLU A 78 -8.44 -24.54 20.26
CA GLU A 78 -7.28 -25.22 20.83
C GLU A 78 -5.95 -24.85 20.14
N GLU A 79 -5.99 -24.60 18.83
CA GLU A 79 -4.83 -24.19 18.04
C GLU A 79 -4.22 -22.92 18.59
N PHE A 80 -5.05 -21.91 18.86
CA PHE A 80 -4.58 -20.64 19.42
C PHE A 80 -4.06 -20.83 20.84
N LYS A 81 -4.75 -21.63 21.67
CA LYS A 81 -4.33 -21.91 23.04
C LYS A 81 -2.94 -22.57 23.08
N LYS A 82 -2.70 -23.55 22.21
CA LYS A 82 -1.43 -24.30 22.11
C LYS A 82 -0.30 -23.51 21.44
N ALA A 83 -0.61 -22.61 20.52
CA ALA A 83 0.39 -21.84 19.79
C ALA A 83 1.19 -20.91 20.72
N GLN A 84 2.47 -20.71 20.42
CA GLN A 84 3.31 -19.67 21.01
C GLN A 84 3.70 -18.65 19.94
N HIS A 85 4.21 -19.11 18.81
CA HIS A 85 4.78 -18.27 17.77
C HIS A 85 3.76 -18.00 16.67
N ILE A 86 3.24 -16.77 16.63
CA ILE A 86 2.13 -16.39 15.76
C ILE A 86 2.56 -15.25 14.86
N LYS A 87 2.52 -15.46 13.53
CA LYS A 87 2.72 -14.39 12.55
C LYS A 87 1.38 -13.81 12.12
N VAL A 88 1.27 -12.48 12.08
CA VAL A 88 0.04 -11.78 11.68
C VAL A 88 0.35 -10.69 10.67
N ASN A 89 -0.39 -10.65 9.57
CA ASN A 89 -0.24 -9.61 8.57
C ASN A 89 -0.61 -8.20 9.10
N ILE A 90 -0.12 -7.18 8.40
CA ILE A 90 -0.31 -5.77 8.79
C ILE A 90 -1.67 -5.19 8.41
N ASP A 91 -2.60 -6.01 7.90
CA ASP A 91 -3.93 -5.56 7.53
C ASP A 91 -4.70 -5.02 8.74
N ARG A 92 -5.49 -3.96 8.50
CA ARG A 92 -6.23 -3.28 9.58
C ARG A 92 -7.23 -4.20 10.26
N VAL A 93 -7.83 -5.13 9.52
CA VAL A 93 -8.81 -6.10 10.02
C VAL A 93 -8.22 -7.12 11.00
N LEU A 94 -6.90 -7.25 11.04
CA LEU A 94 -6.19 -8.18 11.91
C LEU A 94 -5.66 -7.50 13.17
N HIS A 95 -5.97 -6.22 13.38
CA HIS A 95 -5.43 -5.45 14.51
C HIS A 95 -5.91 -6.01 15.84
N GLU A 96 -7.20 -6.33 15.92
CA GLU A 96 -7.86 -6.88 17.09
C GLU A 96 -7.25 -8.24 17.46
N PHE A 97 -6.96 -9.09 16.46
CA PHE A 97 -6.29 -10.36 16.70
C PHE A 97 -4.84 -10.19 17.18
N LYS A 98 -4.09 -9.22 16.65
CA LYS A 98 -2.74 -8.91 17.15
C LYS A 98 -2.76 -8.49 18.62
N GLU A 99 -3.72 -7.65 19.00
CA GLU A 99 -3.90 -7.25 20.40
C GLU A 99 -4.21 -8.47 21.27
N LEU A 100 -5.14 -9.34 20.87
CA LEU A 100 -5.47 -10.57 21.62
C LEU A 100 -4.28 -11.51 21.78
N ALA A 101 -3.48 -11.71 20.72
CA ALA A 101 -2.30 -12.56 20.78
C ALA A 101 -1.24 -12.02 21.76
N LEU A 102 -1.00 -10.70 21.78
CA LEU A 102 -0.08 -10.09 22.74
C LEU A 102 -0.61 -10.13 24.17
N LEU A 103 -1.92 -9.90 24.36
CA LEU A 103 -2.54 -9.98 25.69
C LEU A 103 -2.47 -11.41 26.25
N ALA A 104 -2.49 -12.43 25.40
CA ALA A 104 -2.32 -13.84 25.76
C ALA A 104 -0.84 -14.30 25.84
N ASP A 105 0.12 -13.37 25.94
CA ASP A 105 1.56 -13.62 26.08
C ASP A 105 2.17 -14.49 24.97
N LYS A 106 1.62 -14.40 23.76
CA LYS A 106 2.14 -15.06 22.56
C LYS A 106 3.23 -14.22 21.91
N SER A 107 4.21 -14.85 21.26
CA SER A 107 5.18 -14.12 20.44
C SER A 107 4.53 -13.75 19.11
N VAL A 108 4.31 -12.44 18.90
CA VAL A 108 3.71 -11.93 17.66
C VAL A 108 4.80 -11.49 16.70
N TYR A 109 4.73 -12.00 15.47
CA TYR A 109 5.60 -11.64 14.36
C TYR A 109 4.81 -10.91 13.27
N LEU A 110 5.41 -9.91 12.65
CA LEU A 110 4.83 -9.11 11.58
C LEU A 110 5.68 -9.24 10.30
N PRO A 111 5.10 -9.06 9.10
CA PRO A 111 5.87 -8.91 7.87
C PRO A 111 6.96 -7.82 7.99
N SER A 112 8.09 -8.03 7.31
CA SER A 112 9.16 -7.05 7.26
C SER A 112 8.76 -5.80 6.47
N THR A 113 9.52 -4.72 6.67
CA THR A 113 9.31 -3.47 5.95
C THR A 113 10.17 -3.42 4.69
N ARG A 114 9.84 -2.54 3.75
CA ARG A 114 10.61 -2.34 2.51
C ARG A 114 12.05 -1.84 2.75
N GLU A 115 12.35 -1.39 3.96
CA GLU A 115 13.66 -0.85 4.36
C GLU A 115 14.48 -1.88 5.15
N SER A 116 13.91 -3.04 5.46
CA SER A 116 14.53 -4.10 6.25
C SER A 116 14.81 -5.32 5.38
N SER A 117 15.95 -5.97 5.63
CA SER A 117 16.28 -7.27 5.04
C SER A 117 15.86 -8.44 5.95
N ALA A 118 15.18 -8.17 7.06
CA ALA A 118 14.69 -9.19 7.96
C ALA A 118 13.61 -10.08 7.31
N LEU A 119 13.53 -11.33 7.74
CA LEU A 119 12.46 -12.26 7.41
C LEU A 119 11.13 -11.78 7.99
N CYS A 120 11.14 -11.37 9.25
CA CYS A 120 9.98 -10.80 9.92
C CYS A 120 10.41 -9.91 11.08
N LEU A 121 9.46 -9.17 11.64
CA LEU A 121 9.67 -8.33 12.81
C LEU A 121 8.94 -8.94 14.00
N LYS A 122 9.66 -9.25 15.08
CA LYS A 122 9.04 -9.66 16.34
C LYS A 122 8.56 -8.43 17.11
N VAL A 123 7.39 -8.51 17.72
CA VAL A 123 6.88 -7.47 18.62
C VAL A 123 7.57 -7.61 19.98
N ASP A 124 8.39 -6.63 20.34
CA ASP A 124 9.08 -6.60 21.62
C ASP A 124 8.18 -5.97 22.68
N VAL A 125 7.89 -6.76 23.71
CA VAL A 125 7.08 -6.39 24.86
C VAL A 125 7.78 -6.95 26.09
N LEU A 126 7.95 -6.10 27.12
CA LEU A 126 8.52 -6.53 28.39
C LEU A 126 7.60 -7.55 29.07
N ALA A 127 8.17 -8.51 29.80
CA ALA A 127 7.40 -9.57 30.44
C ALA A 127 6.39 -9.05 31.48
N ASP A 128 6.70 -7.91 32.11
CA ASP A 128 5.89 -7.21 33.10
C ASP A 128 5.05 -6.06 32.49
N ALA A 129 4.96 -5.98 31.15
CA ALA A 129 4.23 -4.91 30.48
C ALA A 129 2.73 -4.97 30.79
N THR A 130 2.19 -3.83 31.22
CA THR A 130 0.75 -3.59 31.36
C THR A 130 0.02 -3.78 30.03
N GLU A 131 -1.29 -4.10 30.07
CA GLU A 131 -2.10 -4.23 28.85
C GLU A 131 -2.02 -3.00 27.93
N GLU A 132 -1.91 -1.81 28.53
CA GLU A 132 -1.77 -0.55 27.79
C GLU A 132 -0.44 -0.47 27.05
N GLN A 133 0.66 -0.88 27.69
CA GLN A 133 1.98 -0.95 27.05
C GLN A 133 2.00 -1.99 25.91
N LYS A 134 1.35 -3.14 26.09
CA LYS A 134 1.20 -4.14 25.01
C LYS A 134 0.45 -3.57 23.80
N LYS A 135 -0.64 -2.84 24.04
CA LYS A 135 -1.42 -2.15 23.00
C LYS A 135 -0.61 -1.02 22.36
N GLU A 136 0.14 -0.25 23.14
CA GLU A 136 1.03 0.81 22.64
C GLU A 136 2.07 0.24 21.68
N ALA A 137 2.71 -0.89 22.03
CA ALA A 137 3.70 -1.56 21.19
C ALA A 137 3.16 -1.88 19.78
N LEU A 138 1.85 -2.09 19.59
CA LEU A 138 1.23 -2.28 18.27
C LEU A 138 0.94 -0.97 17.51
N ARG A 139 0.69 0.12 18.23
CA ARG A 139 0.29 1.42 17.66
C ARG A 139 1.48 2.30 17.26
N VAL A 140 2.64 2.07 17.88
CA VAL A 140 3.80 2.95 17.73
C VAL A 140 4.27 3.00 16.28
N GLN A 141 4.32 4.22 15.73
CA GLN A 141 4.81 4.50 14.39
C GLN A 141 6.33 4.30 14.27
N ASP A 142 7.02 4.40 15.41
CA ASP A 142 8.44 4.11 15.51
C ASP A 142 8.67 2.60 15.65
N ILE A 143 8.64 1.93 14.51
CA ILE A 143 8.74 0.48 14.38
C ILE A 143 9.96 -0.04 15.16
N GLN A 144 11.10 0.66 15.09
CA GLN A 144 12.36 0.21 15.68
C GLN A 144 12.38 0.19 17.21
N LYS A 145 11.51 0.98 17.86
CA LYS A 145 11.46 1.04 19.33
C LYS A 145 10.88 -0.23 19.97
N PHE A 146 9.98 -0.90 19.25
CA PHE A 146 9.21 -2.04 19.78
C PHE A 146 9.29 -3.27 18.87
N ARG A 147 10.27 -3.32 17.98
CA ARG A 147 10.44 -4.44 17.05
C ARG A 147 11.89 -4.85 16.92
N SER A 148 12.11 -6.15 17.00
CA SER A 148 13.37 -6.80 16.73
C SER A 148 13.30 -7.50 15.37
N GLU A 149 14.38 -7.36 14.60
CA GLU A 149 14.51 -7.98 13.30
C GLU A 149 14.89 -9.45 13.44
N ILE A 150 14.11 -10.34 12.81
CA ILE A 150 14.40 -11.76 12.73
C ILE A 150 15.07 -12.01 11.38
N GLY A 151 16.36 -12.38 11.41
CA GLY A 151 17.14 -12.70 10.21
C GLY A 151 16.80 -14.07 9.61
N LEU A 152 17.43 -14.38 8.47
CA LEU A 152 17.22 -15.64 7.73
C LEU A 152 17.68 -16.87 8.53
N ASP A 153 18.68 -16.74 9.41
CA ASP A 153 19.29 -17.85 10.17
C ASP A 153 18.69 -18.05 11.57
N SER A 154 17.52 -17.45 11.84
CA SER A 154 16.90 -17.48 13.17
C SER A 154 16.41 -18.85 13.63
N GLY A 155 16.20 -19.80 12.72
CA GLY A 155 15.57 -21.09 13.03
C GLY A 155 14.13 -20.97 13.55
N LEU A 156 13.49 -19.80 13.34
CA LEU A 156 12.12 -19.53 13.77
C LEU A 156 11.17 -20.60 13.23
N LYS A 157 10.26 -21.10 14.07
CA LYS A 157 9.14 -21.96 13.67
C LYS A 157 7.83 -21.31 14.09
N LEU A 158 6.91 -21.17 13.15
CA LEU A 158 5.60 -20.56 13.38
C LEU A 158 4.55 -21.65 13.61
N ASP A 159 3.73 -21.46 14.64
CA ASP A 159 2.60 -22.33 14.93
C ASP A 159 1.38 -21.90 14.11
N ILE A 160 1.14 -20.58 14.03
CA ILE A 160 0.01 -19.98 13.32
C ILE A 160 0.48 -18.82 12.44
N VAL A 161 -0.08 -18.72 11.23
CA VAL A 161 0.04 -17.55 10.37
C VAL A 161 -1.35 -17.02 10.03
N VAL A 162 -1.61 -15.74 10.36
CA VAL A 162 -2.90 -15.09 10.14
C VAL A 162 -2.81 -14.08 8.99
N ILE A 163 -3.61 -14.32 7.95
CA ILE A 163 -3.58 -13.58 6.68
C ILE A 163 -4.93 -12.91 6.44
N GLY A 164 -4.92 -11.69 5.93
CA GLY A 164 -6.11 -10.99 5.48
C GLY A 164 -6.54 -11.41 4.08
N SER A 165 -7.84 -11.67 3.90
CA SER A 165 -8.41 -12.11 2.62
C SER A 165 -9.54 -11.18 2.16
N VAL A 166 -9.76 -11.09 0.84
CA VAL A 166 -10.91 -10.38 0.26
C VAL A 166 -12.10 -11.32 0.15
N VAL A 167 -11.90 -12.54 -0.35
CA VAL A 167 -12.92 -13.59 -0.45
C VAL A 167 -12.27 -14.95 -0.21
N VAL A 168 -13.01 -15.86 0.42
CA VAL A 168 -12.56 -17.21 0.77
C VAL A 168 -13.65 -18.23 0.48
N SER A 169 -13.29 -19.42 0.02
CA SER A 169 -14.23 -20.54 -0.10
C SER A 169 -14.22 -21.40 1.15
N ARG A 170 -15.32 -22.12 1.42
CA ARG A 170 -15.37 -23.14 2.49
C ARG A 170 -14.35 -24.27 2.30
N GLU A 171 -13.87 -24.46 1.07
CA GLU A 171 -12.82 -25.42 0.70
C GLU A 171 -11.39 -24.92 1.00
N GLY A 172 -11.22 -23.69 1.47
CA GLY A 172 -9.92 -23.13 1.84
C GLY A 172 -9.19 -22.34 0.76
N TYR A 173 -9.79 -22.13 -0.41
CA TYR A 173 -9.25 -21.21 -1.40
C TYR A 173 -9.44 -19.76 -0.94
N ARG A 174 -8.41 -18.92 -1.12
CA ARG A 174 -8.45 -17.51 -0.72
C ARG A 174 -7.99 -16.58 -1.83
N ILE A 175 -8.64 -15.43 -1.96
CA ILE A 175 -8.19 -14.35 -2.83
C ILE A 175 -7.85 -13.15 -1.95
N GLY A 176 -6.57 -12.78 -1.95
CA GLY A 176 -6.06 -11.62 -1.23
C GLY A 176 -6.30 -10.29 -1.97
N ARG A 177 -5.50 -9.28 -1.63
CA ARG A 177 -5.57 -7.93 -2.22
C ARG A 177 -5.28 -7.91 -3.73
N GLY A 178 -4.44 -8.83 -4.20
CA GLY A 178 -4.09 -9.03 -5.61
C GLY A 178 -2.75 -8.44 -6.06
N ASN A 179 -1.80 -8.25 -5.14
CA ASN A 179 -0.42 -7.84 -5.41
C ASN A 179 0.61 -8.95 -5.10
N GLY A 180 0.15 -10.15 -4.73
CA GLY A 180 0.98 -11.33 -4.45
C GLY A 180 1.94 -11.25 -3.26
N PHE A 181 2.02 -10.13 -2.51
CA PHE A 181 3.01 -10.01 -1.43
C PHE A 181 2.73 -10.94 -0.24
N ALA A 182 1.47 -11.25 0.06
CA ALA A 182 1.15 -12.20 1.14
C ALA A 182 1.55 -13.63 0.76
N ASP A 183 1.28 -14.05 -0.47
CA ASP A 183 1.72 -15.35 -1.01
C ASP A 183 3.26 -15.44 -1.06
N LEU A 184 3.93 -14.36 -1.45
CA LEU A 184 5.39 -14.29 -1.51
C LEU A 184 6.03 -14.35 -0.12
N ASP A 185 5.47 -13.65 0.87
CA ASP A 185 5.91 -13.72 2.27
C ASP A 185 5.79 -15.14 2.84
N ILE A 186 4.72 -15.86 2.48
CA ILE A 186 4.54 -17.27 2.85
C ILE A 186 5.56 -18.15 2.15
N GLY A 187 5.79 -17.99 0.84
CA GLY A 187 6.82 -18.72 0.10
C GLY A 187 8.20 -18.55 0.73
N LEU A 188 8.56 -17.32 1.12
CA LEU A 188 9.81 -17.02 1.81
C LEU A 188 9.92 -17.74 3.17
N LEU A 189 8.85 -17.74 3.97
CA LEU A 189 8.83 -18.41 5.27
C LEU A 189 8.92 -19.93 5.14
N ILE A 190 8.41 -20.52 4.05
CA ILE A 190 8.54 -21.95 3.77
C ILE A 190 9.98 -22.28 3.38
N GLU A 191 10.59 -21.50 2.48
CA GLU A 191 11.97 -21.71 2.03
C GLU A 191 12.96 -21.69 3.21
N LEU A 192 12.69 -20.84 4.21
CA LEU A 192 13.50 -20.71 5.41
C LEU A 192 13.07 -21.65 6.55
N GLY A 193 12.14 -22.57 6.31
CA GLY A 193 11.68 -23.57 7.28
C GLY A 193 10.85 -23.03 8.43
N ALA A 194 10.43 -21.76 8.37
CA ALA A 194 9.61 -21.12 9.39
C ALA A 194 8.14 -21.55 9.35
N ILE A 195 7.63 -21.82 8.15
CA ILE A 195 6.35 -22.51 7.97
C ILE A 195 6.63 -23.99 7.72
N THR A 196 6.04 -24.85 8.54
CA THR A 196 6.16 -26.31 8.46
C THR A 196 4.81 -26.94 8.11
N PRO A 197 4.75 -28.24 7.80
CA PRO A 197 3.47 -28.94 7.62
C PRO A 197 2.53 -28.85 8.82
N LYS A 198 3.04 -28.57 10.03
CA LYS A 198 2.26 -28.40 11.26
C LYS A 198 1.71 -26.98 11.44
N THR A 199 2.26 -26.01 10.72
CA THR A 199 1.85 -24.60 10.82
C THR A 199 0.45 -24.41 10.24
N ILE A 200 -0.40 -23.73 10.99
CA ILE A 200 -1.82 -23.52 10.66
C ILE A 200 -2.00 -22.13 10.04
N ILE A 201 -2.61 -22.09 8.86
CA ILE A 201 -2.91 -20.85 8.15
C ILE A 201 -4.35 -20.43 8.42
N VAL A 202 -4.53 -19.24 8.99
CA VAL A 202 -5.85 -18.74 9.41
C VAL A 202 -6.18 -17.44 8.70
N THR A 203 -7.45 -17.25 8.35
CA THR A 203 -7.97 -15.99 7.82
C THR A 203 -9.14 -15.50 8.65
N ILE A 204 -9.15 -14.19 8.94
CA ILE A 204 -10.27 -13.51 9.63
C ILE A 204 -11.03 -12.70 8.59
N VAL A 205 -12.31 -13.02 8.40
CA VAL A 205 -13.18 -12.43 7.38
C VAL A 205 -14.60 -12.25 7.90
N HIS A 206 -15.39 -11.40 7.26
CA HIS A 206 -16.83 -11.33 7.52
C HIS A 206 -17.56 -12.50 6.87
N ASP A 207 -18.72 -12.90 7.37
CA ASP A 207 -19.58 -13.97 6.81
C ASP A 207 -19.85 -13.74 5.31
N MET A 208 -20.06 -12.48 4.92
CA MET A 208 -20.31 -12.07 3.53
C MET A 208 -19.13 -12.32 2.57
N GLN A 209 -17.91 -12.48 3.09
CA GLN A 209 -16.70 -12.78 2.33
C GLN A 209 -16.48 -14.28 2.14
N VAL A 210 -17.26 -15.13 2.83
CA VAL A 210 -17.25 -16.57 2.64
C VAL A 210 -18.20 -16.92 1.49
N VAL A 211 -17.72 -17.77 0.59
CA VAL A 211 -18.50 -18.38 -0.50
C VAL A 211 -18.40 -19.89 -0.41
N ASP A 212 -19.33 -20.61 -1.02
CA ASP A 212 -19.33 -22.08 -0.93
C ASP A 212 -18.13 -22.67 -1.67
N SER A 213 -17.88 -22.23 -2.90
CA SER A 213 -16.74 -22.64 -3.71
C SER A 213 -16.15 -21.48 -4.52
N LEU A 214 -14.90 -21.65 -4.95
CA LEU A 214 -14.23 -20.77 -5.91
C LEU A 214 -13.66 -21.62 -7.04
N PRO A 215 -13.71 -21.19 -8.31
CA PRO A 215 -13.21 -21.99 -9.43
C PRO A 215 -11.73 -22.36 -9.25
N PRO A 216 -11.37 -23.66 -9.15
CA PRO A 216 -10.00 -24.08 -8.84
C PRO A 216 -8.95 -23.61 -9.86
N ASN A 217 -9.35 -23.48 -11.13
CA ASN A 217 -8.51 -23.00 -12.23
C ASN A 217 -8.01 -21.54 -12.05
N LEU A 218 -8.61 -20.77 -11.13
CA LEU A 218 -8.11 -19.44 -10.78
C LEU A 218 -6.83 -19.48 -9.95
N PHE A 219 -6.59 -20.58 -9.24
CA PHE A 219 -5.49 -20.72 -8.30
C PHE A 219 -4.30 -21.40 -8.96
N GLN A 220 -3.13 -20.86 -8.67
CA GLN A 220 -1.84 -21.24 -9.20
C GLN A 220 -1.01 -21.84 -8.07
N LYS A 221 0.10 -22.51 -8.42
CA LYS A 221 1.01 -23.18 -7.47
C LYS A 221 1.59 -22.27 -6.36
N TYR A 222 1.50 -20.95 -6.54
CA TYR A 222 1.97 -19.95 -5.58
C TYR A 222 0.86 -19.39 -4.68
N ASP A 223 -0.42 -19.61 -4.98
CA ASP A 223 -1.50 -19.13 -4.13
C ASP A 223 -1.60 -19.99 -2.87
N THR A 224 -1.48 -19.38 -1.69
CA THR A 224 -1.58 -20.13 -0.43
C THR A 224 -3.04 -20.41 -0.07
N PRO A 225 -3.43 -21.66 0.24
CA PRO A 225 -4.72 -21.94 0.86
C PRO A 225 -4.75 -21.53 2.34
N VAL A 226 -5.93 -21.60 2.97
CA VAL A 226 -6.11 -21.48 4.42
C VAL A 226 -6.58 -22.81 5.00
N ASP A 227 -6.26 -23.05 6.27
CA ASP A 227 -6.70 -24.22 7.03
C ASP A 227 -7.95 -23.89 7.89
N ILE A 228 -8.05 -22.65 8.40
CA ILE A 228 -9.17 -22.19 9.23
C ILE A 228 -9.66 -20.81 8.76
N ILE A 229 -10.99 -20.65 8.69
CA ILE A 229 -11.66 -19.39 8.39
C ILE A 229 -12.47 -18.97 9.62
N ALA A 230 -12.08 -17.85 10.22
CA ALA A 230 -12.78 -17.28 11.36
C ALA A 230 -13.71 -16.15 10.91
N THR A 231 -14.98 -16.26 11.26
CA THR A 231 -16.02 -15.25 11.01
C THR A 231 -16.63 -14.78 12.34
N PRO A 232 -17.39 -13.67 12.35
CA PRO A 232 -18.09 -13.23 13.56
C PRO A 232 -19.11 -14.23 14.11
N THR A 233 -19.56 -15.22 13.32
CA THR A 233 -20.62 -16.17 13.71
C THR A 233 -20.12 -17.60 13.87
N GLU A 234 -19.12 -18.02 13.11
CA GLU A 234 -18.62 -19.40 13.08
C GLU A 234 -17.11 -19.50 12.81
N ILE A 235 -16.53 -20.62 13.24
CA ILE A 235 -15.19 -21.08 12.84
C ILE A 235 -15.37 -22.21 11.84
N ILE A 236 -14.87 -22.02 10.61
CA ILE A 236 -14.94 -23.02 9.53
C ILE A 236 -13.57 -23.67 9.40
N ARG A 237 -13.52 -24.98 9.62
CA ARG A 237 -12.32 -25.81 9.44
C ARG A 237 -12.33 -26.43 8.06
N VAL A 238 -11.28 -26.19 7.29
CA VAL A 238 -11.19 -26.70 5.93
C VAL A 238 -11.01 -28.22 5.98
N PRO A 239 -11.91 -29.01 5.37
CA PRO A 239 -11.94 -30.46 5.57
C PRO A 239 -10.75 -31.19 4.95
N LYS A 240 -10.20 -30.65 3.86
CA LYS A 240 -9.06 -31.22 3.15
C LYS A 240 -8.02 -30.13 2.91
N ARG A 241 -6.81 -30.35 3.42
CA ARG A 241 -5.70 -29.44 3.16
C ARG A 241 -5.36 -29.43 1.67
N LEU A 242 -5.49 -28.27 1.04
CA LEU A 242 -5.16 -28.06 -0.37
C LEU A 242 -3.64 -28.06 -0.59
N SER A 243 -3.22 -28.16 -1.86
CA SER A 243 -1.82 -28.06 -2.23
C SER A 243 -1.21 -26.74 -1.73
N PHE A 244 -0.14 -26.85 -0.97
CA PHE A 244 0.57 -25.72 -0.40
C PHE A 244 1.73 -25.31 -1.32
N PRO A 245 2.11 -24.03 -1.40
CA PRO A 245 3.32 -23.64 -2.14
C PRO A 245 4.57 -24.30 -1.55
N ASN A 246 5.56 -24.59 -2.40
CA ASN A 246 6.80 -25.29 -2.00
C ASN A 246 8.00 -24.34 -1.85
N GLY A 247 7.77 -23.08 -1.46
CA GLY A 247 8.81 -22.07 -1.31
C GLY A 247 8.68 -20.91 -2.29
N VAL A 248 9.82 -20.32 -2.67
CA VAL A 248 9.89 -19.17 -3.57
C VAL A 248 10.02 -19.60 -5.03
N TYR A 249 9.05 -19.22 -5.86
CA TYR A 249 9.09 -19.43 -7.32
C TYR A 249 9.83 -18.30 -8.03
N TRP A 250 11.16 -18.39 -8.07
CA TRP A 250 12.03 -17.35 -8.63
C TRP A 250 11.71 -16.97 -10.09
N GLU A 251 11.29 -17.94 -10.89
CA GLU A 251 10.92 -17.77 -12.30
C GLU A 251 9.70 -16.86 -12.51
N LEU A 252 8.95 -16.57 -11.44
CA LEU A 252 7.80 -15.66 -11.44
C LEU A 252 8.14 -14.27 -10.86
N LEU A 253 9.34 -14.09 -10.31
CA LEU A 253 9.76 -12.84 -9.69
C LEU A 253 10.56 -11.98 -10.67
N SER A 254 10.28 -10.69 -10.67
CA SER A 254 11.07 -9.69 -11.40
C SER A 254 12.09 -9.02 -10.47
N GLU A 255 13.12 -8.39 -11.04
CA GLU A 255 14.07 -7.56 -10.28
C GLU A 255 13.37 -6.48 -9.44
N ARG A 256 12.25 -5.95 -9.94
CA ARG A 256 11.45 -4.96 -9.21
C ARG A 256 10.98 -5.52 -7.87
N ARG A 257 10.54 -6.77 -7.81
CA ARG A 257 10.09 -7.40 -6.56
C ARG A 257 11.22 -7.57 -5.56
N LEU A 258 12.41 -7.96 -6.04
CA LEU A 258 13.61 -8.05 -5.20
C LEU A 258 13.97 -6.68 -4.60
N LYS A 259 13.85 -5.60 -5.37
CA LYS A 259 14.06 -4.23 -4.88
C LYS A 259 13.00 -3.77 -3.86
N ILE A 260 11.79 -4.32 -3.91
CA ILE A 260 10.71 -4.00 -2.96
C ILE A 260 10.88 -4.78 -1.65
N LEU A 261 11.40 -6.00 -1.71
CA LEU A 261 11.63 -6.89 -0.57
C LEU A 261 13.12 -7.28 -0.50
N PRO A 262 13.96 -6.48 0.19
CA PRO A 262 15.41 -6.71 0.26
C PRO A 262 15.81 -8.09 0.78
N VAL A 263 14.97 -8.71 1.62
CA VAL A 263 15.17 -10.10 2.10
C VAL A 263 15.27 -11.12 0.96
N LEU A 264 14.56 -10.91 -0.15
CA LEU A 264 14.64 -11.79 -1.33
C LEU A 264 16.02 -11.70 -2.01
N GLN A 265 16.66 -10.54 -1.96
CA GLN A 265 18.01 -10.40 -2.49
C GLN A 265 19.00 -11.21 -1.64
N GLN A 266 18.91 -11.13 -0.31
CA GLN A 266 19.75 -11.92 0.59
C GLN A 266 19.52 -13.43 0.41
N LEU A 267 18.26 -13.85 0.27
CA LEU A 267 17.94 -15.25 -0.01
C LEU A 267 18.50 -15.71 -1.36
N LYS A 268 18.34 -14.89 -2.41
CA LYS A 268 18.87 -15.18 -3.75
C LYS A 268 20.40 -15.38 -3.69
N GLU A 269 21.12 -14.45 -3.07
CA GLU A 269 22.57 -14.52 -2.92
C GLU A 269 23.01 -15.77 -2.13
N ARG A 270 22.23 -16.17 -1.11
CA ARG A 270 22.49 -17.41 -0.34
C ARG A 270 22.28 -18.66 -1.19
N GLU A 271 21.20 -18.72 -1.96
CA GLU A 271 20.90 -19.87 -2.82
C GLU A 271 21.87 -20.00 -3.99
N GLU A 272 22.28 -18.87 -4.60
CA GLU A 272 23.31 -18.86 -5.65
C GLU A 272 24.67 -19.33 -5.10
N LYS A 273 25.03 -18.91 -3.88
CA LYS A 273 26.23 -19.42 -3.18
C LYS A 273 26.14 -20.91 -2.87
N ALA A 274 24.95 -21.44 -2.65
CA ALA A 274 24.70 -22.87 -2.48
C ALA A 274 24.65 -23.65 -3.82
N GLY A 275 24.86 -22.99 -4.96
CA GLY A 275 24.91 -23.61 -6.28
C GLY A 275 23.56 -23.70 -7.01
N LYS A 276 22.49 -23.08 -6.50
CA LYS A 276 21.18 -23.06 -7.16
C LYS A 276 21.18 -22.00 -8.26
N SER A 277 20.91 -22.41 -9.51
CA SER A 277 20.78 -21.48 -10.63
C SER A 277 19.41 -20.81 -10.61
N ILE A 278 19.39 -19.48 -10.39
CA ILE A 278 18.16 -18.69 -10.22
C ILE A 278 17.91 -17.84 -11.46
N SER A 279 16.81 -18.11 -12.16
CA SER A 279 16.30 -17.25 -13.25
C SER A 279 15.15 -16.38 -12.77
N LEU A 280 15.17 -15.10 -13.17
CA LEU A 280 14.12 -14.13 -12.86
C LEU A 280 13.30 -13.84 -14.11
N LYS A 281 12.05 -13.43 -13.90
CA LYS A 281 11.17 -12.96 -14.97
C LYS A 281 11.56 -11.55 -15.41
N GLU A 282 11.65 -11.32 -16.72
CA GLU A 282 11.98 -10.02 -17.31
C GLU A 282 10.97 -8.93 -16.93
N GLU A 283 9.67 -9.24 -17.02
CA GLU A 283 8.58 -8.32 -16.72
C GLU A 283 7.82 -8.71 -15.46
N ASP A 284 7.54 -7.73 -14.60
CA ASP A 284 6.69 -7.92 -13.43
C ASP A 284 5.24 -8.13 -13.87
N THR A 285 4.63 -9.27 -13.50
CA THR A 285 3.24 -9.58 -13.84
C THR A 285 2.24 -8.65 -13.16
N ASP A 286 2.64 -8.00 -12.07
CA ASP A 286 1.75 -7.15 -11.30
C ASP A 286 1.93 -5.68 -11.67
N VAL A 287 0.94 -5.15 -12.39
CA VAL A 287 0.75 -3.71 -12.47
C VAL A 287 0.30 -3.24 -11.09
N GLU A 288 1.22 -2.77 -10.25
CA GLU A 288 0.86 -2.05 -9.03
C GLU A 288 -0.16 -0.97 -9.42
N GLN A 289 -1.44 -1.18 -9.07
CA GLN A 289 -2.48 -0.17 -9.18
C GLN A 289 -2.26 0.90 -8.11
N HIS A 290 -1.05 1.45 -8.01
CA HIS A 290 -0.79 2.77 -7.47
C HIS A 290 -1.31 3.81 -8.46
N GLN A 291 -2.62 3.75 -8.78
CA GLN A 291 -3.29 4.98 -9.14
C GLN A 291 -3.21 5.86 -7.90
N ASN A 292 -2.37 6.89 -8.02
CA ASN A 292 -2.31 8.08 -7.20
C ASN A 292 -3.71 8.65 -6.93
N ASN A 293 -4.52 8.01 -6.09
CA ASN A 293 -5.80 8.56 -5.64
C ASN A 293 -5.58 9.77 -4.73
N ARG A 294 -4.33 9.99 -4.28
CA ARG A 294 -3.91 11.27 -3.70
C ARG A 294 -3.89 12.44 -4.69
N ARG A 295 -4.00 12.19 -6.01
CA ARG A 295 -4.08 13.27 -7.02
C ARG A 295 -5.50 13.56 -7.52
N ARG A 296 -6.55 12.87 -7.04
CA ARG A 296 -7.95 13.16 -7.41
C ARG A 296 -8.75 13.96 -6.39
N ARG A 297 -8.16 14.31 -5.23
CA ARG A 297 -8.73 15.35 -4.36
C ARG A 297 -8.09 16.69 -4.71
N GLY A 298 -8.47 17.24 -5.86
CA GLY A 298 -8.53 18.70 -5.97
C GLY A 298 -9.44 19.21 -4.85
N PRO A 299 -9.24 20.43 -4.34
CA PRO A 299 -10.13 20.97 -3.34
C PRO A 299 -11.53 20.91 -3.95
N VAL A 300 -12.41 20.11 -3.36
CA VAL A 300 -13.84 20.27 -3.57
C VAL A 300 -14.09 21.67 -3.03
N ARG A 301 -14.00 22.66 -3.92
CA ARG A 301 -14.54 23.97 -3.70
C ARG A 301 -16.00 23.68 -3.45
N ARG A 302 -16.37 23.62 -2.16
CA ARG A 302 -17.75 23.79 -1.75
C ARG A 302 -18.12 25.13 -2.36
N ARG A 303 -18.77 25.08 -3.52
CA ARG A 303 -19.40 26.22 -4.16
C ARG A 303 -20.58 26.52 -3.26
N ILE A 304 -20.29 27.17 -2.14
CA ILE A 304 -21.30 27.87 -1.38
C ILE A 304 -21.76 28.94 -2.35
N GLN A 305 -22.90 28.70 -2.99
CA GLN A 305 -23.69 29.72 -3.66
C GLN A 305 -24.02 30.78 -2.60
N ARG A 306 -23.13 31.76 -2.44
CA ARG A 306 -23.53 33.09 -1.98
C ARG A 306 -24.02 33.81 -3.23
N GLY A 307 -25.24 33.52 -3.63
CA GLY A 307 -26.00 34.39 -4.50
C GLY A 307 -26.47 35.57 -3.67
N ASN A 308 -25.78 36.70 -3.79
CA ASN A 308 -26.34 37.99 -3.41
C ASN A 308 -26.66 38.70 -4.74
N PRO A 309 -27.94 39.02 -5.01
CA PRO A 309 -28.34 39.59 -6.29
C PRO A 309 -28.03 41.09 -6.31
N GLY A 310 -27.59 41.59 -7.46
CA GLY A 310 -27.20 43.00 -7.59
C GLY A 310 -27.18 43.46 -9.04
N ARG A 311 -28.38 43.85 -9.51
CA ARG A 311 -28.66 45.06 -10.31
C ARG A 311 -27.99 45.18 -11.69
N THR A 312 -28.82 45.07 -12.73
CA THR A 312 -28.70 45.86 -13.97
C THR A 312 -30.08 46.44 -14.30
N THR A 313 -30.15 47.77 -14.43
CA THR A 313 -30.93 48.57 -15.42
C THR A 313 -32.39 48.16 -15.69
N SER A 314 -33.44 49.00 -15.66
CA SER A 314 -33.60 50.46 -15.74
C SER A 314 -35.12 50.75 -15.76
N GLN A 315 -35.54 51.95 -15.30
CA GLN A 315 -36.88 52.57 -15.48
C GLN A 315 -38.01 51.88 -14.66
N THR A 316 -38.80 52.53 -13.80
CA THR A 316 -39.40 53.87 -13.78
C THR A 316 -39.73 54.31 -12.32
N ASP A 317 -39.61 55.62 -12.08
CA ASP A 317 -40.44 56.54 -11.25
C ASP A 317 -40.99 56.08 -9.88
N ASN A 318 -40.49 56.63 -8.76
CA ASN A 318 -40.95 57.92 -8.20
C ASN A 318 -40.31 58.15 -6.79
N GLU A 319 -39.79 59.38 -6.59
CA GLU A 319 -39.77 60.25 -5.38
C GLU A 319 -39.73 59.60 -3.96
N GLN A 320 -38.97 60.01 -2.94
CA GLN A 320 -37.98 61.05 -2.66
C GLN A 320 -37.35 60.72 -1.25
N PRO A 321 -36.11 61.13 -0.91
CA PRO A 321 -35.41 60.71 0.33
C PRO A 321 -35.02 61.86 1.29
N GLN A 322 -34.74 61.55 2.56
CA GLN A 322 -33.90 62.27 3.56
C GLN A 322 -34.06 61.56 4.93
N GLY A 323 -33.11 61.36 5.84
CA GLY A 323 -31.69 61.70 5.97
C GLY A 323 -31.12 61.01 7.23
N GLU A 324 -29.78 60.87 7.24
CA GLU A 324 -28.81 60.81 8.34
C GLU A 324 -29.18 60.23 9.73
N THR A 325 -28.42 59.23 10.20
CA THR A 325 -27.34 59.38 11.22
C THR A 325 -26.86 58.02 11.74
N ALA A 326 -25.54 57.92 11.94
CA ALA A 326 -24.84 56.75 12.47
C ALA A 326 -24.83 56.75 14.01
N GLN A 327 -25.07 55.60 14.65
CA GLN A 327 -24.59 55.33 16.02
C GLN A 327 -24.46 53.81 16.29
N LYS A 328 -23.29 53.43 16.81
CA LYS A 328 -22.92 52.09 17.28
C LYS A 328 -23.89 51.58 18.34
N ARG A 329 -24.39 50.35 18.17
CA ARG A 329 -24.91 49.49 19.25
C ARG A 329 -24.48 48.03 19.01
N THR A 330 -23.85 47.45 20.03
CA THR A 330 -23.67 45.99 20.20
C THR A 330 -24.96 45.37 20.77
N PRO A 331 -24.99 44.07 21.13
CA PRO A 331 -25.25 42.90 20.30
C PRO A 331 -26.61 42.22 20.63
N ARG A 332 -27.10 41.29 19.81
CA ARG A 332 -28.19 40.35 20.19
C ARG A 332 -28.02 38.97 19.57
N ARG A 333 -27.81 37.94 20.41
CA ARG A 333 -28.06 36.52 20.11
C ARG A 333 -29.57 36.33 19.86
N LYS A 334 -29.94 35.60 18.80
CA LYS A 334 -31.23 34.92 18.66
C LYS A 334 -30.99 33.53 18.07
N GLY A 335 -31.31 32.51 18.86
CA GLY A 335 -31.39 31.12 18.40
C GLY A 335 -32.58 30.89 17.48
N ARG A 336 -32.53 29.80 16.72
CA ARG A 336 -33.69 29.22 16.06
C ARG A 336 -33.55 27.68 16.05
N PHE A 337 -34.19 27.04 17.01
CA PHE A 337 -34.56 25.62 16.99
C PHE A 337 -35.66 25.40 15.95
N VAL A 338 -35.64 24.26 15.23
CA VAL A 338 -36.87 23.55 14.84
C VAL A 338 -36.58 22.03 14.75
N ASN A 339 -37.22 21.27 15.64
CA ASN A 339 -37.46 19.83 15.56
C ASN A 339 -38.57 19.52 14.53
N ARG A 340 -38.43 18.44 13.75
CA ARG A 340 -39.57 17.68 13.14
C ARG A 340 -39.15 16.20 13.06
N ARG A 341 -39.50 15.39 14.06
CA ARG A 341 -40.73 14.56 14.22
C ARG A 341 -40.78 13.32 13.32
N ARG A 342 -40.81 12.16 14.02
CA ARG A 342 -41.19 10.81 13.57
C ARG A 342 -42.53 10.81 12.81
N ARG A 343 -42.69 9.89 11.87
CA ARG A 343 -43.98 9.40 11.39
C ARG A 343 -43.94 7.87 11.26
N THR A 344 -44.86 7.22 11.96
CA THR A 344 -45.28 5.83 11.84
C THR A 344 -46.75 5.85 11.44
N THR A 345 -47.18 5.04 10.47
CA THR A 345 -48.50 4.34 10.38
C THR A 345 -48.69 3.69 9.00
N LYS A 346 -48.60 2.35 8.99
CA LYS A 346 -49.53 1.34 8.46
C LYS A 346 -50.63 1.75 7.45
N SER A 347 -50.63 1.09 6.28
CA SER A 347 -51.78 0.53 5.50
C SER A 347 -51.20 -0.10 4.21
N GLU A 348 -51.12 -1.42 4.05
CA GLU A 348 -52.10 -2.30 3.37
C GLU A 348 -52.57 -1.81 1.99
N GLY A 349 -52.48 -2.69 0.98
CA GLY A 349 -53.21 -2.56 -0.29
C GLY A 349 -52.42 -2.83 -1.57
N ASP A 350 -52.34 -4.10 -1.95
CA ASP A 350 -52.57 -4.69 -3.27
C ASP A 350 -52.18 -4.02 -4.62
N GLN A 351 -51.52 -4.85 -5.44
CA GLN A 351 -51.79 -5.18 -6.86
C GLN A 351 -51.32 -4.26 -8.02
N SER A 352 -50.37 -4.85 -8.77
CA SER A 352 -50.36 -5.14 -10.23
C SER A 352 -50.29 -4.04 -11.31
N GLY A 353 -49.62 -4.38 -12.42
CA GLY A 353 -49.71 -3.74 -13.76
C GLY A 353 -48.59 -2.73 -14.07
N VAL A 354 -47.49 -3.09 -14.74
CA VAL A 354 -47.28 -3.27 -16.20
C VAL A 354 -47.27 -1.96 -17.01
N GLU A 355 -46.08 -1.70 -17.58
CA GLU A 355 -45.70 -0.97 -18.81
C GLU A 355 -46.15 0.47 -19.13
N ALA A 356 -45.14 1.36 -19.23
CA ALA A 356 -44.90 2.32 -20.31
C ALA A 356 -43.48 2.92 -20.06
N GLY A 357 -42.51 3.02 -20.97
CA GLY A 357 -42.55 3.14 -22.43
C GLY A 357 -42.20 4.57 -22.86
N ALA A 358 -40.92 4.97 -22.86
CA ALA A 358 -40.38 6.13 -23.59
C ALA A 358 -38.82 6.07 -23.55
N LYS A 359 -38.10 5.80 -24.65
CA LYS A 359 -37.62 6.76 -25.70
C LYS A 359 -37.02 8.00 -25.03
N THR A 360 -35.76 8.40 -25.16
CA THR A 360 -34.82 8.61 -26.29
C THR A 360 -33.58 9.25 -25.59
N ASP A 361 -32.31 9.13 -25.96
CA ASP A 361 -31.66 9.51 -27.21
C ASP A 361 -30.21 9.01 -27.16
N ASP A 362 -29.80 8.43 -28.29
CA ASP A 362 -28.41 8.19 -28.67
C ASP A 362 -27.65 9.52 -28.79
N ARG A 363 -26.50 9.64 -28.13
CA ARG A 363 -25.45 10.58 -28.52
C ARG A 363 -24.11 9.86 -28.55
N LYS A 364 -23.78 9.33 -29.73
CA LYS A 364 -22.41 9.06 -30.17
C LYS A 364 -21.59 10.34 -30.03
N LEU A 365 -20.54 10.29 -29.21
CA LEU A 365 -19.42 11.23 -29.25
C LEU A 365 -18.19 10.48 -29.77
N PRO A 366 -17.39 11.13 -30.63
CA PRO A 366 -16.46 10.47 -31.54
C PRO A 366 -15.21 9.97 -30.82
N GLU A 367 -14.62 8.92 -31.39
CA GLU A 367 -13.21 8.57 -31.23
C GLU A 367 -12.35 9.81 -31.54
N ALA A 368 -11.82 10.43 -30.50
CA ALA A 368 -10.76 11.41 -30.61
C ALA A 368 -9.51 10.79 -30.01
N GLY A 369 -8.59 10.44 -30.91
CA GLY A 369 -7.18 10.76 -30.79
C GLY A 369 -6.47 10.26 -29.55
N THR A 370 -5.47 9.42 -29.80
CA THR A 370 -4.26 9.27 -29.02
C THR A 370 -3.71 10.62 -28.53
N ASP A 371 -4.23 11.12 -27.42
CA ASP A 371 -3.57 12.15 -26.65
C ASP A 371 -2.54 11.45 -25.78
N GLU A 372 -1.30 11.45 -26.28
CA GLU A 372 -0.11 11.34 -25.46
C GLU A 372 -0.34 12.10 -24.17
N ARG A 373 -0.58 11.36 -23.09
CA ARG A 373 -0.73 11.94 -21.77
C ARG A 373 0.59 12.60 -21.45
N ARG A 374 0.64 13.92 -21.68
CA ARG A 374 1.69 14.85 -21.28
C ARG A 374 2.41 14.30 -20.06
N SER A 375 3.60 13.77 -20.32
CA SER A 375 4.57 13.46 -19.28
C SER A 375 4.62 14.69 -18.39
N LYS A 376 4.27 14.51 -17.11
CA LYS A 376 4.43 15.57 -16.12
C LYS A 376 5.90 15.95 -16.23
N LYS A 377 6.18 17.15 -16.78
CA LYS A 377 7.51 17.76 -16.85
C LYS A 377 8.27 17.29 -15.61
N ASN A 378 9.19 16.36 -15.81
CA ASN A 378 10.25 16.13 -14.86
C ASN A 378 10.80 17.54 -14.65
N LYS A 379 10.59 18.09 -13.46
CA LYS A 379 11.33 19.28 -13.09
C LYS A 379 12.76 18.79 -13.13
N ASN A 380 13.49 19.15 -14.18
CA ASN A 380 14.88 18.78 -14.39
C ASN A 380 15.66 19.31 -13.20
N SER A 381 15.70 18.51 -12.14
CA SER A 381 16.53 18.73 -10.98
C SER A 381 17.83 18.00 -11.25
N ASP A 382 18.90 18.73 -11.44
CA ASP A 382 20.22 18.14 -11.72
C ASP A 382 20.76 17.46 -10.45
N PHE A 383 20.49 18.08 -9.29
CA PHE A 383 20.89 17.56 -8.00
C PHE A 383 19.85 17.85 -6.91
N CYS A 384 19.92 17.04 -5.86
CA CYS A 384 19.03 17.08 -4.72
C CYS A 384 19.87 17.14 -3.45
N ILE A 385 19.49 17.97 -2.48
CA ILE A 385 20.09 17.96 -1.15
C ILE A 385 19.10 17.36 -0.18
N LYS A 386 19.51 16.26 0.45
CA LYS A 386 18.77 15.56 1.50
C LYS A 386 19.13 16.17 2.84
N LEU A 387 18.12 16.70 3.52
CA LEU A 387 18.17 17.14 4.90
C LEU A 387 17.63 16.02 5.79
N THR A 388 18.39 15.63 6.82
CA THR A 388 17.96 14.66 7.85
C THR A 388 18.10 15.24 9.25
N ASN A 389 17.63 14.54 10.28
CA ASN A 389 17.57 15.02 11.67
C ASN A 389 16.57 16.16 11.92
N LEU A 390 15.48 16.20 11.14
CA LEU A 390 14.38 17.14 11.39
C LEU A 390 13.48 16.60 12.52
N SER A 391 13.31 17.36 13.60
CA SER A 391 12.30 17.02 14.63
C SER A 391 10.88 17.09 14.06
N ARG A 392 9.96 16.31 14.65
CA ARG A 392 8.54 16.24 14.26
C ARG A 392 7.82 17.59 14.37
N ASP A 393 8.31 18.48 15.23
CA ASP A 393 7.67 19.78 15.51
C ASP A 393 8.05 20.87 14.49
N ILE A 394 9.08 20.63 13.67
CA ILE A 394 9.54 21.62 12.67
C ILE A 394 8.48 21.77 11.59
N ARG A 395 8.03 23.00 11.34
CA ARG A 395 7.10 23.28 10.23
C ARG A 395 7.92 23.59 8.97
N VAL A 396 7.38 23.24 7.79
CA VAL A 396 7.99 23.60 6.49
C VAL A 396 8.27 25.11 6.37
N LYS A 397 7.46 25.93 7.07
CA LYS A 397 7.60 27.38 7.09
C LYS A 397 8.93 27.81 7.73
N ASP A 398 9.35 27.14 8.81
CA ASP A 398 10.55 27.46 9.58
C ASP A 398 11.81 27.11 8.77
N LEU A 399 11.80 25.94 8.11
CA LEU A 399 12.83 25.58 7.12
C LEU A 399 12.90 26.62 5.99
N LYS A 400 11.75 27.04 5.44
CA LYS A 400 11.73 28.06 4.36
C LYS A 400 12.20 29.43 4.81
N SER A 401 12.09 29.80 6.09
CA SER A 401 12.70 31.03 6.61
C SER A 401 14.22 30.91 6.71
N GLU A 402 14.74 29.80 7.23
CA GLU A 402 16.20 29.60 7.34
C GLU A 402 16.88 29.46 5.98
N LEU A 403 16.24 28.77 5.02
CA LEU A 403 16.72 28.72 3.65
C LEU A 403 16.77 30.11 2.99
N ARG A 404 15.78 30.98 3.28
CA ARG A 404 15.79 32.37 2.78
C ARG A 404 16.88 33.23 3.40
N LYS A 405 17.19 33.05 4.69
CA LYS A 405 18.29 33.75 5.37
C LYS A 405 19.66 33.39 4.78
N ARG A 406 19.81 32.14 4.31
CA ARG A 406 21.04 31.61 3.69
C ARG A 406 21.08 31.78 2.16
N GLU A 407 20.16 32.59 1.60
CA GLU A 407 20.01 32.83 0.15
C GLU A 407 19.80 31.56 -0.69
N CYS A 408 19.42 30.45 -0.05
CA CYS A 408 19.25 29.15 -0.67
C CYS A 408 17.79 28.98 -1.14
N THR A 409 17.58 28.97 -2.45
CA THR A 409 16.24 28.95 -3.05
C THR A 409 16.02 27.69 -3.91
N PRO A 410 15.62 26.55 -3.32
CA PRO A 410 15.38 25.33 -4.08
C PRO A 410 14.18 25.47 -5.02
N MET A 411 14.20 24.79 -6.17
CA MET A 411 13.08 24.77 -7.13
C MET A 411 11.87 24.04 -6.58
N SER A 412 12.09 23.03 -5.74
CA SER A 412 11.02 22.36 -5.00
C SER A 412 11.53 21.75 -3.71
N ILE A 413 10.62 21.64 -2.73
CA ILE A 413 10.90 21.04 -1.44
C ILE A 413 9.98 19.82 -1.31
N SER A 414 10.56 18.63 -1.27
CA SER A 414 9.83 17.39 -0.95
C SER A 414 9.92 17.14 0.55
N TRP A 415 8.91 17.61 1.28
CA TRP A 415 8.86 17.50 2.72
C TRP A 415 8.40 16.11 3.17
N LYS A 416 9.23 15.45 3.98
CA LYS A 416 8.90 14.21 4.69
C LYS A 416 9.16 14.39 6.19
N GLY A 417 8.76 15.52 6.78
CA GLY A 417 9.06 15.85 8.18
C GLY A 417 8.57 14.82 9.20
N HIS A 418 7.54 14.03 8.86
CA HIS A 418 7.11 12.90 9.70
C HIS A 418 8.19 11.80 9.85
N PHE A 419 9.03 11.63 8.84
CA PHE A 419 10.19 10.73 8.85
C PHE A 419 11.49 11.45 9.25
N GLY A 420 11.42 12.72 9.64
CA GLY A 420 12.58 13.55 9.97
C GLY A 420 13.50 13.88 8.78
N LYS A 421 12.98 13.80 7.54
CA LYS A 421 13.75 14.00 6.31
C LYS A 421 13.08 15.03 5.39
N CYS A 422 13.86 15.75 4.61
CA CYS A 422 13.38 16.66 3.57
C CYS A 422 14.34 16.63 2.38
N PHE A 423 13.84 16.80 1.16
CA PHE A 423 14.69 16.87 -0.04
C PHE A 423 14.50 18.22 -0.72
N LEU A 424 15.59 18.96 -0.90
CA LEU A 424 15.65 20.22 -1.62
C LEU A 424 16.11 19.93 -3.04
N HIS A 425 15.25 20.18 -4.02
CA HIS A 425 15.54 19.92 -5.42
C HIS A 425 16.06 21.20 -6.07
N PHE A 426 17.27 21.14 -6.60
CA PHE A 426 17.90 22.21 -7.39
C PHE A 426 18.02 21.73 -8.82
N GLY A 427 18.10 22.68 -9.75
CA GLY A 427 18.28 22.34 -11.15
C GLY A 427 18.20 23.56 -12.03
N ASN A 428 18.25 23.29 -13.32
CA ASN A 428 18.34 24.29 -14.38
C ASN A 428 17.25 25.35 -14.33
N ARG A 429 17.56 26.49 -13.69
CA ARG A 429 16.75 27.71 -13.81
C ARG A 429 16.79 28.30 -15.22
N LYS A 430 17.82 27.98 -16.02
CA LYS A 430 18.05 28.56 -17.36
C LYS A 430 18.46 27.55 -18.43
N GLY A 431 18.28 26.25 -18.19
CA GLY A 431 18.70 25.19 -19.12
C GLY A 431 20.21 24.86 -19.10
N VAL A 432 21.02 25.58 -18.32
CA VAL A 432 22.46 25.32 -18.16
C VAL A 432 22.70 24.44 -16.93
N PRO A 433 23.14 23.17 -17.09
CA PRO A 433 23.37 22.23 -15.99
C PRO A 433 24.17 22.88 -14.87
N SER A 434 23.74 22.65 -13.63
CA SER A 434 24.42 23.16 -12.44
C SER A 434 25.88 22.66 -12.42
N THR A 435 26.85 23.58 -12.34
CA THR A 435 28.27 23.22 -12.25
C THR A 435 28.64 22.71 -10.86
N GLN A 436 29.81 22.08 -10.70
CA GLN A 436 30.30 21.68 -9.39
C GLN A 436 30.42 22.88 -8.43
N ASP A 437 30.81 24.05 -8.94
CA ASP A 437 30.86 25.28 -8.16
C ASP A 437 29.48 25.72 -7.64
N ASP A 438 28.42 25.54 -8.43
CA ASP A 438 27.04 25.82 -7.98
C ASP A 438 26.62 24.87 -6.86
N MET A 439 26.95 23.58 -6.99
CA MET A 439 26.67 22.57 -5.97
C MET A 439 27.42 22.87 -4.67
N ASP A 440 28.71 23.21 -4.78
CA ASP A 440 29.56 23.55 -3.65
C ASP A 440 29.13 24.87 -2.98
N LYS A 441 28.63 25.84 -3.76
CA LYS A 441 28.04 27.07 -3.23
C LYS A 441 26.77 26.79 -2.41
N VAL A 442 25.91 25.89 -2.88
CA VAL A 442 24.72 25.48 -2.12
C VAL A 442 25.12 24.70 -0.88
N LEU A 443 26.08 23.76 -0.96
CA LEU A 443 26.60 23.04 0.20
C LEU A 443 27.21 24.00 1.24
N LYS A 444 28.04 24.95 0.82
CA LYS A 444 28.59 26.00 1.71
C LYS A 444 27.50 26.84 2.37
N SER A 445 26.42 27.18 1.65
CA SER A 445 25.30 27.93 2.23
C SER A 445 24.51 27.13 3.27
N LEU A 446 24.50 25.80 3.14
CA LEU A 446 23.78 24.88 4.01
C LEU A 446 24.66 24.27 5.11
N ASN A 447 25.98 24.47 5.08
CA ASN A 447 26.85 24.07 6.18
C ASN A 447 26.37 24.72 7.48
N ASP A 448 26.30 23.91 8.54
CA ASP A 448 25.79 24.28 9.86
C ASP A 448 24.33 24.77 9.86
N LEU A 449 23.48 24.25 8.97
CA LEU A 449 22.05 24.58 8.98
C LEU A 449 21.42 24.16 10.31
N SER A 450 21.09 25.17 11.11
CA SER A 450 20.42 25.02 12.39
C SER A 450 18.99 25.55 12.30
N LEU A 451 18.03 24.77 12.79
CA LEU A 451 16.62 25.16 12.85
C LEU A 451 16.24 25.38 14.31
N THR A 452 15.73 26.57 14.62
CA THR A 452 15.19 26.91 15.94
C THR A 452 13.71 26.56 16.01
N ILE A 453 13.35 25.74 16.99
CA ILE A 453 11.97 25.36 17.30
C ILE A 453 11.56 26.10 18.56
N THR A 454 10.57 26.97 18.45
CA THR A 454 9.81 27.49 19.60
C THR A 454 8.67 26.53 19.90
N THR A 455 8.83 25.71 20.93
CA THR A 455 7.74 24.92 21.54
C THR A 455 7.13 25.71 22.70
N GLY A 456 5.83 26.03 22.61
CA GLY A 456 5.07 26.80 23.60
C GLY A 456 4.60 28.16 23.07
N GLY A 457 3.31 28.47 23.23
CA GLY A 457 2.71 29.77 22.86
C GLY A 457 1.41 29.74 22.04
N GLU A 458 0.87 28.57 21.67
CA GLU A 458 -0.46 28.51 21.06
C GLU A 458 -1.55 28.61 22.14
N THR A 459 -2.06 29.83 22.37
CA THR A 459 -3.37 30.05 23.00
C THR A 459 -4.44 29.49 22.08
N ALA A 460 -5.05 28.36 22.45
CA ALA A 460 -6.26 27.87 21.79
C ALA A 460 -7.41 28.89 22.02
N PRO A 461 -8.28 29.15 21.02
CA PRO A 461 -9.42 30.03 21.22
C PRO A 461 -10.41 29.34 22.17
N ALA A 462 -10.61 29.94 23.36
CA ALA A 462 -11.61 29.49 24.33
C ALA A 462 -13.01 29.54 23.70
N ALA A 463 -13.56 28.37 23.41
CA ALA A 463 -14.96 28.22 23.06
C ALA A 463 -15.79 28.35 24.34
N ALA A 464 -16.59 29.41 24.40
CA ALA A 464 -17.46 29.78 25.51
C ALA A 464 -18.41 28.63 25.94
N ALA A 465 -18.21 28.12 27.15
CA ALA A 465 -19.23 27.44 27.94
C ALA A 465 -19.71 28.42 29.02
N GLY A 466 -21.01 28.65 29.07
CA GLY A 466 -21.65 29.58 29.99
C GLY A 466 -21.73 29.02 31.42
N GLU A 467 -21.35 29.90 32.34
CA GLU A 467 -21.98 30.22 33.63
C GLU A 467 -22.67 29.09 34.42
N GLY A 468 -22.06 28.78 35.57
CA GLY A 468 -22.79 28.27 36.74
C GLY A 468 -21.92 27.38 37.64
N GLY A 469 -21.46 27.92 38.77
CA GLY A 469 -21.12 27.12 39.94
C GLY A 469 -19.65 27.12 40.37
N GLU A 470 -19.34 28.03 41.30
CA GLU A 470 -18.44 27.90 42.47
C GLU A 470 -16.99 27.38 42.31
N LYS A 471 -16.08 28.36 42.38
CA LYS A 471 -14.80 28.43 43.11
C LYS A 471 -14.09 27.12 43.50
N ALA A 472 -13.00 26.85 42.79
CA ALA A 472 -11.74 26.40 43.39
C ALA A 472 -10.57 27.04 42.62
N GLU A 473 -9.72 27.79 43.33
CA GLU A 473 -8.50 28.41 42.80
C GLU A 473 -7.53 27.33 42.30
N SER A 474 -7.12 27.44 41.05
CA SER A 474 -5.89 26.81 40.57
C SER A 474 -5.20 27.78 39.60
N ALA A 475 -3.96 28.11 39.93
CA ALA A 475 -3.13 29.05 39.20
C ALA A 475 -2.83 28.53 37.78
N GLU A 476 -3.22 29.30 36.77
CA GLU A 476 -2.76 29.11 35.39
C GLU A 476 -1.24 29.33 35.32
N THR A 477 -0.48 28.24 35.31
CA THR A 477 0.94 28.25 35.01
C THR A 477 1.13 28.34 33.49
N ALA A 478 1.40 29.55 32.99
CA ALA A 478 1.85 29.75 31.62
C ALA A 478 3.14 28.95 31.39
N THR A 479 3.11 27.99 30.46
CA THR A 479 4.31 27.21 30.12
C THR A 479 5.34 28.12 29.45
N PRO A 480 6.60 28.13 29.94
CA PRO A 480 7.65 28.97 29.35
C PRO A 480 7.92 28.54 27.91
N VAL A 481 8.03 29.50 27.00
CA VAL A 481 8.43 29.27 25.61
C VAL A 481 9.84 28.67 25.61
N GLN A 482 9.97 27.42 25.20
CA GLN A 482 11.27 26.76 25.07
C GLN A 482 11.73 26.82 23.62
N THR A 483 12.86 27.47 23.37
CA THR A 483 13.58 27.42 22.09
C THR A 483 14.61 26.31 22.09
N LYS A 484 14.47 25.33 21.20
CA LYS A 484 15.49 24.31 20.93
C LYS A 484 16.08 24.50 19.54
N THR A 485 17.39 24.56 19.44
CA THR A 485 18.11 24.63 18.16
C THR A 485 18.57 23.24 17.77
N ILE A 486 18.19 22.76 16.58
CA ILE A 486 18.58 21.45 16.06
C ILE A 486 19.50 21.65 14.87
N LEU A 487 20.65 20.96 14.87
CA LEU A 487 21.53 20.85 13.72
C LEU A 487 20.97 19.83 12.73
N VAL A 488 20.79 20.26 11.49
CA VAL A 488 20.25 19.45 10.40
C VAL A 488 21.40 18.88 9.59
N ASN A 489 21.38 17.58 9.35
CA ASN A 489 22.40 16.91 8.54
C ASN A 489 22.11 17.14 7.06
N VAL A 490 23.12 17.52 6.29
CA VAL A 490 23.01 17.88 4.87
C VAL A 490 23.80 16.87 4.04
N GLU A 491 23.15 16.22 3.08
CA GLU A 491 23.75 15.20 2.21
C GLU A 491 23.41 15.51 0.74
N LEU A 492 24.41 15.54 -0.15
CA LEU A 492 24.22 15.79 -1.58
C LEU A 492 23.86 14.47 -2.30
N ILE A 493 22.88 14.53 -3.19
CA ILE A 493 22.47 13.43 -4.08
C ILE A 493 22.47 13.97 -5.52
N GLN A 494 23.45 13.54 -6.33
CA GLN A 494 23.51 13.86 -7.76
C GLN A 494 22.73 12.82 -8.58
N PHE A 495 22.02 13.26 -9.62
CA PHE A 495 21.42 12.36 -10.59
C PHE A 495 22.32 12.31 -11.84
N GLY A 496 23.08 11.23 -12.01
CA GLY A 496 23.91 11.04 -13.21
C GLY A 496 23.06 10.79 -14.46
N GLU A 497 23.43 11.40 -15.59
CA GLU A 497 22.89 11.06 -16.91
C GLU A 497 23.18 9.58 -17.21
N LYS A 498 22.14 8.82 -17.54
CA LYS A 498 22.30 7.49 -18.11
C LYS A 498 23.06 7.61 -19.43
N LYS A 499 24.28 7.08 -19.49
CA LYS A 499 24.95 6.77 -20.76
C LYS A 499 24.07 5.82 -21.56
N SER A 500 23.48 6.32 -22.65
CA SER A 500 22.94 5.50 -23.72
C SER A 500 24.11 4.96 -24.55
N ALA A 501 24.41 3.67 -24.42
CA ALA A 501 25.22 2.95 -25.38
C ALA A 501 24.30 2.01 -26.17
N SER A 502 23.88 2.49 -27.35
CA SER A 502 23.41 1.65 -28.44
C SER A 502 24.55 1.53 -29.44
N SER A 503 25.07 0.33 -29.67
CA SER A 503 25.85 0.05 -30.87
C SER A 503 25.47 -1.32 -31.40
N THR A 504 24.79 -1.24 -32.54
CA THR A 504 24.39 -2.27 -33.48
C THR A 504 25.59 -3.10 -33.94
N GLY A 505 25.32 -4.35 -34.36
CA GLY A 505 26.33 -5.37 -34.59
C GLY A 505 27.04 -5.33 -35.95
N ALA A 506 27.75 -6.44 -36.19
CA ALA A 506 28.47 -6.87 -37.38
C ALA A 506 29.82 -6.20 -37.64
N ASN A 507 30.93 -6.93 -37.52
CA ASN A 507 31.42 -7.77 -38.62
C ASN A 507 32.54 -8.72 -38.17
N ALA A 508 32.67 -9.83 -38.90
CA ALA A 508 33.63 -10.91 -38.73
C ALA A 508 35.04 -10.58 -39.25
N GLY A 509 36.04 -11.37 -38.87
CA GLY A 509 37.32 -11.46 -39.60
C GLY A 509 38.50 -11.89 -38.76
N ALA A 510 38.98 -13.11 -39.01
CA ALA A 510 40.11 -13.79 -38.36
C ALA A 510 41.49 -13.23 -38.74
N GLY A 511 42.53 -13.56 -37.97
CA GLY A 511 43.94 -13.42 -38.37
C GLY A 511 44.93 -13.56 -37.20
N GLU A 512 45.86 -14.51 -37.35
CA GLU A 512 46.83 -15.09 -36.41
C GLU A 512 48.01 -14.20 -35.95
N ASP A 513 48.60 -14.65 -34.82
CA ASP A 513 50.02 -14.75 -34.43
C ASP A 513 50.98 -13.55 -34.39
N GLY A 514 51.69 -13.42 -33.26
CA GLY A 514 52.87 -12.56 -33.13
C GLY A 514 53.39 -12.38 -31.70
N LYS A 515 54.30 -13.27 -31.30
CA LYS A 515 55.06 -13.34 -30.03
C LYS A 515 56.17 -12.28 -29.94
N ALA A 516 56.40 -11.64 -28.79
CA ALA A 516 57.73 -11.20 -28.31
C ALA A 516 57.71 -10.64 -26.87
N ASP A 517 58.72 -11.09 -26.10
CA ASP A 517 59.08 -10.83 -24.71
C ASP A 517 59.51 -9.39 -24.37
N ALA A 518 59.40 -8.99 -23.09
CA ALA A 518 60.55 -8.77 -22.18
C ALA A 518 60.23 -7.89 -20.95
N GLN A 519 60.46 -8.45 -19.75
CA GLN A 519 61.23 -7.93 -18.58
C GLN A 519 60.94 -6.51 -18.01
N ASN A 520 61.01 -6.19 -16.71
CA ASN A 520 61.32 -6.86 -15.44
C ASN A 520 61.11 -5.82 -14.30
N GLY A 521 60.92 -6.28 -13.05
CA GLY A 521 61.03 -5.49 -11.81
C GLY A 521 59.73 -5.48 -10.99
N GLY A 522 59.59 -6.08 -9.80
CA GLY A 522 60.54 -6.69 -8.87
C GLY A 522 60.50 -5.96 -7.53
N GLU A 523 59.69 -6.44 -6.57
CA GLU A 523 59.99 -6.33 -5.13
C GLU A 523 59.11 -7.30 -4.33
N ALA A 524 59.76 -8.13 -3.50
CA ALA A 524 59.18 -9.17 -2.68
C ALA A 524 59.54 -8.93 -1.21
N VAL A 525 58.59 -9.17 -0.30
CA VAL A 525 58.88 -9.44 1.12
C VAL A 525 57.97 -10.60 1.58
N THR A 526 58.61 -11.71 1.93
CA THR A 526 58.04 -12.92 2.53
C THR A 526 58.34 -12.97 4.03
N VAL A 527 57.37 -13.39 4.85
CA VAL A 527 57.62 -14.01 6.17
C VAL A 527 56.70 -15.23 6.32
N ALA A 528 57.28 -16.33 6.75
CA ALA A 528 56.72 -17.68 6.83
C ALA A 528 56.49 -18.15 8.29
N GLY A 529 55.70 -19.24 8.41
CA GLY A 529 55.48 -20.08 9.61
C GLY A 529 54.02 -20.56 9.61
N GLY A 530 53.63 -21.83 9.33
CA GLY A 530 54.07 -23.13 9.89
C GLY A 530 53.21 -23.45 11.13
N ASP A 531 52.63 -24.61 11.42
CA ASP A 531 52.41 -25.94 10.82
C ASP A 531 51.45 -26.69 11.81
N VAL A 532 50.95 -27.86 11.39
CA VAL A 532 50.52 -29.04 12.19
C VAL A 532 49.04 -29.18 12.62
N GLY A 533 48.41 -30.26 12.13
CA GLY A 533 47.71 -31.21 13.02
C GLY A 533 46.26 -31.58 12.65
N GLY A 534 46.07 -32.69 11.94
CA GLY A 534 44.76 -33.20 11.52
C GLY A 534 44.04 -34.13 12.50
N ALA A 535 42.82 -34.52 12.14
CA ALA A 535 42.23 -35.84 12.40
C ALA A 535 40.95 -36.04 11.58
N ARG A 536 40.82 -37.26 11.06
CA ARG A 536 39.82 -37.87 10.17
C ARG A 536 38.83 -38.71 10.99
N ILE A 537 37.56 -38.82 10.56
CA ILE A 537 36.61 -39.96 10.66
C ILE A 537 35.47 -39.58 9.69
N GLU A 538 35.40 -40.11 8.47
CA GLU A 538 34.78 -41.39 8.02
C GLU A 538 33.25 -41.50 8.12
N ALA A 539 32.69 -41.89 6.97
CA ALA A 539 31.29 -41.91 6.58
C ALA A 539 30.58 -43.21 6.96
N VAL A 540 29.24 -43.15 7.06
CA VAL A 540 28.35 -44.30 6.82
C VAL A 540 27.07 -43.82 6.15
N ASP A 541 26.85 -44.31 4.93
CA ASP A 541 25.58 -44.33 4.17
C ASP A 541 24.55 -45.24 4.85
N THR A 542 23.25 -44.98 4.66
CA THR A 542 22.31 -45.96 4.07
C THR A 542 20.88 -45.40 3.88
N THR A 543 20.30 -45.90 2.81
CA THR A 543 19.07 -45.59 2.07
C THR A 543 17.75 -46.07 2.69
N THR A 544 16.67 -45.41 2.23
CA THR A 544 15.29 -45.88 1.96
C THR A 544 14.37 -46.33 3.09
N VAL A 545 13.27 -45.57 3.27
CA VAL A 545 11.88 -46.00 3.02
C VAL A 545 11.16 -44.89 2.27
#